data_AF-F5S8P6-F1
#
_entry.id   AF-F5S8P6-F1
#
_cell.length_a   1.000
_cell.length_b   1.000
_cell.length_c   1.000
_cell.angle_alpha   90.00
_cell.angle_beta   90.00
_cell.angle_gamma   90.00
#
_symmetry.space_group_name_H-M   'P 1'
#
loop_
_entity.id
_entity.type
_entity.pdbx_description
1 polymer ?
#
loop_
_entity_poly.entity_id
_entity_poly.type
_entity_poly.pdbx_seq_one_letter_code
_entity_poly.pdbx_strand_id
1 'polypeptide(L)'
;MSNDYITVVPFALERGMIQAQGDTTTVRVLTLNTGMLADITVQTPNGEISYDGDAKIDGVPNTSAPIEINFLDTAGSVAGSLLPTGQVLDTFDLGDFGSLDATCIDNGMLMVLVCVADLNRTAYESVADLNADTELKATLERLRLVAAEKMGLGDVRDKNYPKMCLLNKAIDGSAIHTRCFIPHVCHDAVGVLAAVTVATACVMRGTVADGLSNVQAAFDAKSTISVEHPSGEFSVVLTLDSQGMVTSSALLRTARLIMRGEVMISNYVQFR
;
A
#
# COMPACT_ATOMS: atom_id res chain seq x y z
N MET A 1 -1.71 9.84 0.66
CA MET A 1 -2.54 10.03 -0.56
C MET A 1 -3.99 9.87 -0.14
N SER A 2 -4.83 10.86 -0.43
CA SER A 2 -6.27 10.78 -0.18
C SER A 2 -6.91 9.73 -1.10
N ASN A 3 -8.08 9.21 -0.71
CA ASN A 3 -8.84 8.23 -1.47
C ASN A 3 -9.56 8.84 -2.71
N ASP A 4 -9.30 10.09 -3.07
CA ASP A 4 -10.17 10.87 -3.97
C ASP A 4 -10.18 10.32 -5.41
N TYR A 5 -9.06 9.72 -5.85
CA TYR A 5 -8.85 9.08 -7.15
C TYR A 5 -9.94 8.05 -7.49
N ILE A 6 -10.46 7.33 -6.49
CA ILE A 6 -11.43 6.24 -6.64
C ILE A 6 -12.72 6.74 -7.32
N THR A 7 -13.08 8.00 -7.09
CA THR A 7 -14.37 8.55 -7.52
C THR A 7 -14.37 9.16 -8.92
N VAL A 8 -13.19 9.35 -9.53
CA VAL A 8 -13.05 10.08 -10.80
C VAL A 8 -13.73 9.36 -11.95
N VAL A 9 -13.51 8.05 -12.09
CA VAL A 9 -14.13 7.24 -13.16
C VAL A 9 -15.64 7.08 -12.95
N PRO A 10 -16.14 6.70 -11.75
CA PRO A 10 -17.58 6.72 -11.48
C PRO A 10 -18.23 8.07 -11.80
N PHE A 11 -17.62 9.18 -11.40
CA PHE A 11 -18.14 10.52 -11.70
C PHE A 11 -18.15 10.80 -13.21
N ALA A 12 -17.08 10.47 -13.93
CA ALA A 12 -16.99 10.70 -15.36
C ALA A 12 -18.06 9.90 -16.16
N LEU A 13 -18.37 8.67 -15.73
CA LEU A 13 -19.47 7.86 -16.29
C LEU A 13 -20.83 8.50 -15.98
N GLU A 14 -21.10 8.84 -14.71
CA GLU A 14 -22.35 9.48 -14.26
C GLU A 14 -22.64 10.81 -14.97
N ARG A 15 -21.59 11.54 -15.34
CA ARG A 15 -21.68 12.81 -16.07
C ARG A 15 -21.64 12.67 -17.58
N GLY A 16 -21.52 11.45 -18.12
CA GLY A 16 -21.41 11.20 -19.55
C GLY A 16 -20.15 11.78 -20.20
N MET A 17 -19.10 12.04 -19.40
CA MET A 17 -17.80 12.52 -19.89
C MET A 17 -17.04 11.42 -20.65
N ILE A 18 -17.30 10.16 -20.28
CA ILE A 18 -16.79 8.95 -20.90
C ILE A 18 -17.94 7.96 -21.13
N GLN A 19 -17.73 6.99 -22.01
CA GLN A 19 -18.69 5.91 -22.28
C GLN A 19 -18.20 4.60 -21.65
N ALA A 20 -19.13 3.76 -21.20
CA ALA A 20 -18.82 2.44 -20.69
C ALA A 20 -18.25 1.52 -21.79
N GLN A 21 -17.39 0.58 -21.39
CA GLN A 21 -16.64 -0.32 -22.27
C GLN A 21 -17.02 -1.79 -22.01
N GLY A 22 -18.28 -2.15 -22.24
CA GLY A 22 -18.81 -3.48 -21.89
C GLY A 22 -19.11 -3.60 -20.40
N ASP A 23 -19.06 -4.81 -19.84
CA ASP A 23 -19.42 -5.06 -18.44
C ASP A 23 -18.41 -4.50 -17.42
N THR A 24 -17.25 -4.05 -17.89
CA THR A 24 -16.21 -3.44 -17.05
C THR A 24 -15.51 -2.35 -17.84
N THR A 25 -15.38 -1.16 -17.25
CA THR A 25 -14.75 -0.01 -17.88
C THR A 25 -13.42 0.30 -17.22
N THR A 26 -12.35 0.34 -18.01
CA THR A 26 -11.00 0.71 -17.53
C THR A 26 -10.59 2.05 -18.13
N VAL A 27 -10.16 2.98 -17.29
CA VAL A 27 -9.75 4.34 -17.71
C VAL A 27 -8.43 4.71 -17.07
N ARG A 28 -7.52 5.23 -17.90
CA ARG A 28 -6.27 5.82 -17.42
C ARG A 28 -6.50 7.22 -16.88
N VAL A 29 -6.14 7.43 -15.62
CA VAL A 29 -6.28 8.70 -14.91
C VAL A 29 -4.90 9.27 -14.58
N LEU A 30 -4.66 10.52 -15.00
CA LEU A 30 -3.50 11.30 -14.60
C LEU A 30 -3.86 12.17 -13.39
N THR A 31 -3.09 12.02 -12.33
CA THR A 31 -3.23 12.86 -11.14
C THR A 31 -2.37 14.09 -11.28
N LEU A 32 -2.98 15.25 -11.50
CA LEU A 32 -2.23 16.48 -11.76
C LEU A 32 -1.34 16.93 -10.59
N ASN A 33 -1.75 16.67 -9.34
CA ASN A 33 -0.97 17.03 -8.15
C ASN A 33 0.34 16.26 -8.01
N THR A 34 0.39 15.01 -8.50
CA THR A 34 1.54 14.10 -8.32
C THR A 34 2.19 13.66 -9.62
N GLY A 35 1.55 13.91 -10.76
CA GLY A 35 1.95 13.37 -12.07
C GLY A 35 1.72 11.86 -12.22
N MET A 36 1.16 11.18 -11.21
CA MET A 36 0.99 9.73 -11.23
C MET A 36 -0.13 9.30 -12.18
N LEU A 37 0.12 8.20 -12.90
CA LEU A 37 -0.85 7.52 -13.74
C LEU A 37 -1.39 6.27 -13.04
N ALA A 38 -2.71 6.08 -13.11
CA ALA A 38 -3.36 4.86 -12.65
C ALA A 38 -4.42 4.42 -13.66
N ASP A 39 -4.50 3.11 -13.91
CA ASP A 39 -5.64 2.52 -14.61
C ASP A 39 -6.69 2.17 -13.56
N ILE A 40 -7.87 2.79 -13.68
CA ILE A 40 -9.00 2.59 -12.77
C ILE A 40 -10.06 1.78 -13.49
N THR A 41 -10.42 0.65 -12.89
CA THR A 41 -11.38 -0.31 -13.43
C THR A 41 -12.63 -0.33 -12.57
N VAL A 42 -13.79 -0.13 -13.19
CA VAL A 42 -15.10 -0.13 -12.54
C VAL A 42 -16.06 -1.09 -13.26
N GLN A 43 -17.05 -1.62 -12.53
CA GLN A 43 -18.07 -2.47 -13.12
C GLN A 43 -19.14 -1.64 -13.81
N THR A 44 -19.42 -1.94 -15.08
CA THR A 44 -20.42 -1.23 -15.90
C THR A 44 -21.42 -2.16 -16.59
N PRO A 45 -22.08 -3.08 -15.85
CA PRO A 45 -23.02 -4.01 -16.47
C PRO A 45 -24.14 -3.26 -17.19
N ASN A 46 -24.51 -3.73 -18.38
CA ASN A 46 -25.49 -3.06 -19.26
C ASN A 46 -25.11 -1.62 -19.66
N GLY A 47 -23.84 -1.23 -19.54
CA GLY A 47 -23.35 0.10 -19.93
C GLY A 47 -23.52 1.19 -18.86
N GLU A 48 -23.95 0.84 -17.65
CA GLU A 48 -24.14 1.78 -16.53
C GLU A 48 -23.25 1.40 -15.34
N ILE A 49 -22.72 2.38 -14.62
CA ILE A 49 -21.90 2.16 -13.42
C ILE A 49 -22.71 1.39 -12.35
N SER A 50 -22.15 0.29 -11.85
CA SER A 50 -22.69 -0.42 -10.69
C SER A 50 -21.98 0.00 -9.42
N TYR A 51 -22.75 0.25 -8.37
CA TYR A 51 -22.24 0.44 -7.00
C TYR A 51 -22.52 -0.75 -6.09
N ASP A 52 -23.34 -1.70 -6.54
CA ASP A 52 -23.71 -2.88 -5.78
C ASP A 52 -22.78 -4.05 -6.11
N GLY A 53 -22.36 -4.76 -5.06
CA GLY A 53 -21.45 -5.89 -5.15
C GLY A 53 -21.02 -6.39 -3.77
N ASP A 54 -20.15 -7.40 -3.76
CA ASP A 54 -19.77 -8.12 -2.54
C ASP A 54 -18.41 -7.69 -1.97
N ALA A 55 -17.76 -6.69 -2.58
CA ALA A 55 -16.47 -6.21 -2.09
C ALA A 55 -16.66 -5.48 -0.75
N LYS A 56 -15.82 -5.83 0.23
CA LYS A 56 -15.77 -5.22 1.55
C LYS A 56 -14.43 -4.54 1.73
N ILE A 57 -14.43 -3.35 2.33
CA ILE A 57 -13.21 -2.65 2.77
C ILE A 57 -13.42 -2.14 4.20
N ASP A 58 -12.37 -2.14 4.99
CA ASP A 58 -12.46 -1.68 6.37
C ASP A 58 -12.71 -0.17 6.48
N GLY A 59 -13.50 0.20 7.48
CA GLY A 59 -13.99 1.56 7.68
C GLY A 59 -15.23 1.94 6.87
N VAL A 60 -15.72 1.08 5.97
CA VAL A 60 -16.97 1.31 5.22
C VAL A 60 -18.01 0.25 5.58
N PRO A 61 -19.23 0.64 6.04
CA PRO A 61 -20.30 -0.32 6.31
C PRO A 61 -20.82 -0.99 5.03
N ASN A 62 -21.18 -2.27 5.16
CA ASN A 62 -21.73 -3.11 4.08
C ASN A 62 -20.73 -3.38 2.94
N THR A 63 -21.22 -3.92 1.84
CA THR A 63 -20.45 -4.24 0.63
C THR A 63 -20.82 -3.31 -0.54
N SER A 64 -19.98 -3.27 -1.57
CA SER A 64 -20.21 -2.50 -2.80
C SER A 64 -19.47 -3.13 -3.99
N ALA A 65 -19.72 -2.63 -5.20
CA ALA A 65 -18.96 -3.02 -6.37
C ALA A 65 -17.48 -2.67 -6.20
N PRO A 66 -16.55 -3.57 -6.60
CA PRO A 66 -15.12 -3.30 -6.53
C PRO A 66 -14.70 -2.26 -7.56
N ILE A 67 -13.79 -1.39 -7.14
CA ILE A 67 -13.04 -0.47 -7.99
C ILE A 67 -11.57 -0.85 -7.85
N GLU A 68 -10.97 -1.35 -8.93
CA GLU A 68 -9.55 -1.68 -8.95
C GLU A 68 -8.74 -0.46 -9.42
N ILE A 69 -7.71 -0.08 -8.68
CA ILE A 69 -6.82 1.04 -9.02
C ILE A 69 -5.41 0.52 -9.20
N ASN A 70 -5.02 0.28 -10.46
CA ASN A 70 -3.69 -0.18 -10.82
C ASN A 70 -2.77 1.02 -11.03
N PHE A 71 -1.88 1.29 -10.08
CA PHE A 71 -0.85 2.30 -10.27
C PHE A 71 0.21 1.76 -11.22
N LEU A 72 0.54 2.56 -12.23
CA LEU A 72 1.49 2.17 -13.25
C LEU A 72 2.90 2.57 -12.86
N ASP A 73 3.88 1.79 -13.31
CA ASP A 73 5.31 2.08 -13.18
C ASP A 73 5.77 2.34 -11.72
N THR A 74 5.18 1.62 -10.76
CA THR A 74 5.47 1.77 -9.32
C THR A 74 6.77 1.10 -8.90
N ALA A 75 7.14 -0.02 -9.52
CA ALA A 75 8.34 -0.78 -9.19
C ALA A 75 9.60 0.06 -9.40
N GLY A 76 10.33 0.33 -8.32
CA GLY A 76 11.53 1.17 -8.36
C GLY A 76 11.28 2.65 -8.65
N SER A 77 10.05 3.14 -8.52
CA SER A 77 9.70 4.53 -8.84
C SER A 77 10.43 5.59 -8.00
N VAL A 78 10.94 5.22 -6.83
CA VAL A 78 11.68 6.09 -5.91
C VAL A 78 13.18 5.80 -5.93
N ALA A 79 13.56 4.52 -5.94
CA ALA A 79 14.96 4.09 -5.79
C ALA A 79 15.56 3.43 -7.06
N GLY A 80 14.87 3.48 -8.19
CA GLY A 80 15.35 3.02 -9.50
C GLY A 80 15.23 1.52 -9.76
N SER A 81 14.93 0.71 -8.75
CA SER A 81 14.65 -0.73 -8.91
C SER A 81 13.73 -1.24 -7.79
N LEU A 82 13.07 -2.38 -8.02
CA LEU A 82 12.20 -3.01 -7.02
C LEU A 82 12.94 -3.39 -5.74
N LEU A 83 14.18 -3.87 -5.86
CA LEU A 83 15.08 -4.21 -4.76
C LEU A 83 16.34 -3.35 -4.87
N PRO A 84 16.38 -2.17 -4.24
CA PRO A 84 17.45 -1.18 -4.45
C PRO A 84 18.83 -1.65 -3.99
N THR A 85 18.91 -2.60 -3.05
CA THR A 85 20.16 -3.24 -2.62
C THR A 85 20.62 -4.36 -3.55
N GLY A 86 19.77 -4.77 -4.50
CA GLY A 86 19.97 -5.93 -5.36
C GLY A 86 19.72 -7.28 -4.67
N GLN A 87 19.28 -7.29 -3.41
CA GLN A 87 19.04 -8.51 -2.63
C GLN A 87 17.58 -8.61 -2.18
N VAL A 88 17.05 -9.83 -2.11
CA VAL A 88 15.72 -10.10 -1.53
C VAL A 88 15.74 -10.00 0.01
N LEU A 89 16.89 -10.29 0.60
CA LEU A 89 17.15 -10.26 2.04
C LEU A 89 18.55 -9.71 2.29
N ASP A 90 18.63 -8.74 3.19
CA ASP A 90 19.87 -8.12 3.62
C ASP A 90 20.03 -8.28 5.14
N THR A 91 21.21 -8.70 5.58
CA THR A 91 21.59 -8.65 7.00
C THR A 91 22.36 -7.37 7.29
N PHE A 92 21.90 -6.59 8.27
CA PHE A 92 22.51 -5.33 8.69
C PHE A 92 23.11 -5.45 10.09
N ASP A 93 24.37 -5.04 10.27
CA ASP A 93 24.99 -4.90 11.58
C ASP A 93 24.59 -3.55 12.20
N LEU A 94 23.95 -3.60 13.38
CA LEU A 94 23.45 -2.45 14.13
C LEU A 94 24.24 -2.21 15.42
N GLY A 95 25.47 -2.73 15.52
CA GLY A 95 26.36 -2.54 16.67
C GLY A 95 25.87 -3.29 17.90
N ASP A 96 25.61 -2.57 18.99
CA ASP A 96 25.20 -3.18 20.28
C ASP A 96 23.90 -3.97 20.21
N PHE A 97 23.05 -3.70 19.21
CA PHE A 97 21.84 -4.47 18.97
C PHE A 97 22.14 -5.85 18.33
N GLY A 98 23.27 -5.99 17.64
CA GLY A 98 23.60 -7.15 16.82
C GLY A 98 23.16 -6.98 15.36
N SER A 99 22.90 -8.10 14.69
CA SER A 99 22.48 -8.12 13.29
C SER A 99 20.96 -8.20 13.16
N LEU A 100 20.41 -7.55 12.13
CA LEU A 100 18.99 -7.58 11.80
C LEU A 100 18.80 -7.84 10.31
N ASP A 101 17.95 -8.81 9.99
CA ASP A 101 17.55 -9.10 8.62
C ASP A 101 16.43 -8.17 8.18
N ALA A 102 16.54 -7.65 6.95
CA ALA A 102 15.54 -6.76 6.37
C ALA A 102 15.43 -6.95 4.86
N THR A 103 14.24 -6.68 4.32
CA THR A 103 14.02 -6.55 2.87
C THR A 103 13.88 -5.07 2.53
N CYS A 104 14.78 -4.58 1.67
CA CYS A 104 14.71 -3.22 1.11
C CYS A 104 13.97 -3.26 -0.22
N ILE A 105 12.78 -2.66 -0.30
CA ILE A 105 11.88 -2.81 -1.45
C ILE A 105 11.18 -1.50 -1.80
N ASP A 106 10.94 -1.31 -3.09
CA ASP A 106 10.22 -0.15 -3.63
C ASP A 106 9.22 -0.58 -4.71
N ASN A 107 7.94 -0.63 -4.34
CA ASN A 107 6.84 -0.74 -5.30
C ASN A 107 5.86 0.43 -5.13
N GLY A 108 6.38 1.64 -5.32
CA GLY A 108 5.65 2.91 -5.18
C GLY A 108 5.90 3.60 -3.84
N MET A 109 6.34 2.84 -2.84
CA MET A 109 6.83 3.35 -1.58
C MET A 109 8.16 2.66 -1.27
N LEU A 110 9.20 3.44 -1.06
CA LEU A 110 10.49 2.90 -0.63
C LEU A 110 10.46 2.53 0.85
N MET A 111 10.64 1.25 1.15
CA MET A 111 10.47 0.67 2.47
C MET A 111 11.61 -0.26 2.88
N VAL A 112 11.87 -0.29 4.18
CA VAL A 112 12.66 -1.33 4.85
C VAL A 112 11.70 -2.15 5.70
N LEU A 113 11.55 -3.43 5.33
CA LEU A 113 10.67 -4.38 6.00
C LEU A 113 11.50 -5.24 6.96
N VAL A 114 10.99 -5.47 8.17
CA VAL A 114 11.66 -6.29 9.20
C VAL A 114 10.67 -7.21 9.89
N CYS A 115 11.12 -8.42 10.24
CA CYS A 115 10.36 -9.32 11.11
C CYS A 115 10.45 -8.86 12.57
N VAL A 116 9.33 -8.84 13.29
CA VAL A 116 9.34 -8.44 14.70
C VAL A 116 10.00 -9.42 15.65
N ALA A 117 10.12 -10.69 15.26
CA ALA A 117 10.76 -11.71 16.07
C ALA A 117 12.22 -11.34 16.40
N ASP A 118 12.86 -10.60 15.49
CA ASP A 118 14.25 -10.14 15.64
C ASP A 118 14.37 -8.90 16.53
N LEU A 119 13.25 -8.25 16.88
CA LEU A 119 13.19 -6.99 17.63
C LEU A 119 12.69 -7.17 19.07
N ASN A 120 12.43 -8.39 19.53
CA ASN A 120 11.78 -8.67 20.83
C ASN A 120 10.45 -7.90 21.00
N ARG A 121 9.67 -7.79 19.92
CA ARG A 121 8.34 -7.17 19.88
C ARG A 121 7.39 -8.06 19.11
N THR A 122 6.10 -7.71 19.12
CA THR A 122 5.06 -8.48 18.43
C THR A 122 4.41 -7.75 17.26
N ALA A 123 4.61 -6.43 17.13
CA ALA A 123 3.82 -5.54 16.27
C ALA A 123 2.32 -5.50 16.57
N TYR A 124 1.82 -6.29 17.54
CA TYR A 124 0.43 -6.26 17.98
C TYR A 124 0.17 -5.17 19.01
N GLU A 125 1.22 -4.50 19.49
CA GLU A 125 1.13 -3.37 20.41
C GLU A 125 0.31 -2.21 19.80
N SER A 126 -0.22 -1.35 20.67
CA SER A 126 -0.96 -0.18 20.24
C SER A 126 -0.02 0.84 19.56
N VAL A 127 -0.59 1.70 18.73
CA VAL A 127 0.16 2.82 18.10
C VAL A 127 0.78 3.73 19.17
N ALA A 128 0.09 3.93 20.30
CA ALA A 128 0.61 4.73 21.41
C ALA A 128 1.83 4.07 22.06
N ASP A 129 1.79 2.76 22.32
CA ASP A 129 2.90 2.02 22.92
C ASP A 129 4.13 2.00 22.00
N LEU A 130 3.94 1.74 20.71
CA LEU A 130 5.02 1.77 19.71
C LEU A 130 5.64 3.17 19.56
N ASN A 131 4.83 4.22 19.66
CA ASN A 131 5.33 5.59 19.66
C ASN A 131 6.04 5.97 20.96
N ALA A 132 5.69 5.34 22.10
CA ALA A 132 6.36 5.53 23.38
C ALA A 132 7.66 4.71 23.48
N ASP A 133 7.82 3.66 22.68
CA ASP A 133 9.02 2.80 22.68
C ASP A 133 10.24 3.49 22.06
N THR A 134 11.03 4.13 22.92
CA THR A 134 12.25 4.84 22.51
C THR A 134 13.37 3.91 22.05
N GLU A 135 13.44 2.69 22.58
CA GLU A 135 14.46 1.70 22.22
C GLU A 135 14.22 1.19 20.79
N LEU A 136 12.98 0.77 20.51
CA LEU A 136 12.56 0.33 19.18
C LEU A 136 12.82 1.42 18.14
N LYS A 137 12.38 2.66 18.41
CA LYS A 137 12.57 3.78 17.48
C LYS A 137 14.05 4.07 17.22
N ALA A 138 14.91 3.96 18.23
CA ALA A 138 16.35 4.12 18.04
C ALA A 138 16.95 3.00 17.17
N THR A 139 16.53 1.75 17.37
CA THR A 139 16.94 0.62 16.52
C THR A 139 16.45 0.78 15.08
N LEU A 140 15.19 1.15 14.87
CA LEU A 140 14.64 1.41 13.54
C LEU A 140 15.34 2.56 12.84
N GLU A 141 15.69 3.64 13.55
CA GLU A 141 16.44 4.75 12.95
C GLU A 141 17.86 4.34 12.56
N ARG A 142 18.57 3.57 13.40
CA ARG A 142 19.88 3.02 13.04
C ARG A 142 19.79 2.18 11.77
N LEU A 143 18.83 1.24 11.73
CA LEU A 143 18.59 0.41 10.55
C LEU A 143 18.27 1.27 9.32
N ARG A 144 17.41 2.27 9.46
CA ARG A 144 17.00 3.18 8.38
C ARG A 144 18.21 3.85 7.73
N LEU A 145 19.15 4.34 8.52
CA LEU A 145 20.34 5.03 8.03
C LEU A 145 21.29 4.07 7.30
N VAL A 146 21.61 2.91 7.88
CA VAL A 146 22.52 1.94 7.22
C VAL A 146 21.89 1.30 5.98
N ALA A 147 20.58 1.06 5.99
CA ALA A 147 19.85 0.56 4.83
C ALA A 147 19.81 1.62 3.72
N ALA A 148 19.62 2.90 4.05
CA ALA A 148 19.64 3.97 3.07
C ALA A 148 21.00 4.14 2.38
N GLU A 149 22.10 3.98 3.11
CA GLU A 149 23.44 3.95 2.51
C GLU A 149 23.59 2.77 1.53
N LYS A 150 23.16 1.56 1.94
CA LYS A 150 23.21 0.36 1.08
C LYS A 150 22.33 0.48 -0.17
N MET A 151 21.20 1.17 -0.07
CA MET A 151 20.30 1.48 -1.18
C MET A 151 20.80 2.64 -2.07
N GLY A 152 21.93 3.28 -1.73
CA GLY A 152 22.50 4.39 -2.52
C GLY A 152 21.73 5.72 -2.39
N LEU A 153 20.95 5.91 -1.33
CA LEU A 153 20.11 7.11 -1.12
C LEU A 153 20.87 8.30 -0.52
N GLY A 154 22.09 8.06 0.00
CA GLY A 154 22.86 9.05 0.73
C GLY A 154 22.30 9.33 2.13
N ASP A 155 22.54 10.55 2.65
CA ASP A 155 22.08 10.93 3.98
C ASP A 155 20.57 11.22 3.98
N VAL A 156 19.83 10.37 4.71
CA VAL A 156 18.37 10.44 4.82
C VAL A 156 17.88 10.96 6.17
N ARG A 157 18.75 11.50 7.06
CA ARG A 157 18.36 11.99 8.40
C ARG A 157 17.17 12.95 8.36
N ASP A 158 17.20 13.93 7.47
CA ASP A 158 16.12 14.92 7.31
C ASP A 158 15.11 14.54 6.20
N LYS A 159 15.13 13.29 5.74
CA LYS A 159 14.23 12.79 4.70
C LYS A 159 13.12 11.96 5.32
N ASN A 160 11.96 11.99 4.67
CA ASN A 160 10.82 11.19 5.08
C ASN A 160 10.84 9.75 4.52
N TYR A 161 11.95 9.29 3.92
CA TYR A 161 12.15 7.96 3.37
C TYR A 161 13.53 7.40 3.78
N PRO A 162 13.76 6.08 3.69
CA PRO A 162 12.76 5.02 3.48
C PRO A 162 11.80 4.93 4.68
N LYS A 163 10.60 4.38 4.46
CA LYS A 163 9.67 4.07 5.56
C LYS A 163 10.09 2.75 6.22
N MET A 164 9.86 2.62 7.51
CA MET A 164 10.14 1.37 8.24
C MET A 164 8.84 0.61 8.40
N CYS A 165 8.82 -0.71 8.23
CA CYS A 165 7.62 -1.48 8.54
C CYS A 165 7.94 -2.81 9.21
N LEU A 166 7.31 -2.99 10.36
CA LEU A 166 7.37 -4.21 11.15
C LEU A 166 6.34 -5.20 10.63
N LEU A 167 6.75 -6.46 10.45
CA LEU A 167 5.91 -7.54 9.97
C LEU A 167 5.75 -8.62 11.04
N ASN A 168 4.53 -9.15 11.17
CA ASN A 168 4.24 -10.38 11.90
C ASN A 168 3.14 -11.18 11.18
N LYS A 169 2.86 -12.37 11.66
CA LYS A 169 1.71 -13.18 11.22
C LYS A 169 0.42 -12.38 11.40
N ALA A 170 -0.52 -12.54 10.46
CA ALA A 170 -1.85 -11.95 10.59
C ALA A 170 -2.58 -12.48 11.84
N ILE A 171 -3.43 -11.64 12.43
CA ILE A 171 -4.27 -12.02 13.57
C ILE A 171 -5.59 -12.64 13.08
N ASP A 172 -6.21 -12.04 12.05
CA ASP A 172 -7.61 -12.29 11.68
C ASP A 172 -7.76 -12.93 10.28
N GLY A 173 -6.86 -13.85 9.93
CA GLY A 173 -6.93 -14.61 8.68
C GLY A 173 -6.52 -13.82 7.42
N SER A 174 -6.07 -12.58 7.58
CA SER A 174 -5.44 -11.77 6.55
C SER A 174 -4.10 -12.37 6.09
N ALA A 175 -3.45 -11.75 5.11
CA ALA A 175 -2.17 -12.22 4.61
C ALA A 175 -1.03 -11.95 5.60
N ILE A 176 -0.94 -10.75 6.16
CA ILE A 176 0.15 -10.33 7.03
C ILE A 176 -0.26 -9.19 7.98
N HIS A 177 0.39 -9.11 9.14
CA HIS A 177 0.22 -8.01 10.09
C HIS A 177 1.33 -6.97 9.98
N THR A 178 0.96 -5.68 10.00
CA THR A 178 1.93 -4.60 9.82
C THR A 178 1.84 -3.46 10.85
N ARG A 179 3.00 -2.86 11.14
CA ARG A 179 3.15 -1.55 11.79
C ARG A 179 4.19 -0.74 11.05
N CYS A 180 3.75 0.27 10.30
CA CYS A 180 4.66 1.09 9.53
C CYS A 180 4.93 2.45 10.20
N PHE A 181 6.18 2.90 10.19
CA PHE A 181 6.64 4.18 10.72
C PHE A 181 6.96 5.16 9.57
N ILE A 182 6.66 6.45 9.78
CA ILE A 182 6.76 7.49 8.75
C ILE A 182 7.66 8.71 9.06
N PRO A 183 8.99 8.54 9.10
CA PRO A 183 9.73 7.33 9.44
C PRO A 183 9.89 7.17 10.96
N HIS A 184 9.53 8.18 11.76
CA HIS A 184 9.76 8.20 13.22
C HIS A 184 8.49 8.00 14.07
N VAL A 185 7.32 8.11 13.44
CA VAL A 185 6.01 7.98 14.09
C VAL A 185 5.30 6.78 13.49
N CYS A 186 4.80 5.88 14.34
CA CYS A 186 3.95 4.77 13.92
C CYS A 186 2.65 5.33 13.34
N HIS A 187 2.31 4.90 12.12
CA HIS A 187 1.11 5.33 11.42
C HIS A 187 -0.13 4.71 12.07
N ASP A 188 -1.24 5.47 12.17
CA ASP A 188 -2.52 4.97 12.70
C ASP A 188 -3.23 3.94 11.79
N ALA A 189 -2.62 3.60 10.66
CA ALA A 189 -3.16 2.77 9.58
C ALA A 189 -1.97 2.32 8.71
N VAL A 190 -2.15 2.23 7.39
CA VAL A 190 -1.07 2.01 6.43
C VAL A 190 -1.20 2.96 5.24
N GLY A 191 -0.07 3.42 4.71
CA GLY A 191 -0.06 4.16 3.46
C GLY A 191 -0.46 3.27 2.28
N VAL A 192 -1.25 3.79 1.35
CA VAL A 192 -1.72 3.06 0.15
C VAL A 192 -0.60 2.29 -0.58
N LEU A 193 0.46 3.00 -0.98
CA LEU A 193 1.60 2.37 -1.67
C LEU A 193 2.49 1.55 -0.71
N ALA A 194 2.41 1.79 0.60
CA ALA A 194 3.07 0.95 1.58
C ALA A 194 2.41 -0.42 1.66
N ALA A 195 1.07 -0.49 1.63
CA ALA A 195 0.34 -1.76 1.55
C ALA A 195 0.70 -2.53 0.26
N VAL A 196 0.78 -1.84 -0.89
CA VAL A 196 1.23 -2.44 -2.16
C VAL A 196 2.64 -3.01 -2.04
N THR A 197 3.57 -2.25 -1.47
CA THR A 197 4.96 -2.66 -1.30
C THR A 197 5.09 -3.86 -0.35
N VAL A 198 4.35 -3.88 0.76
CA VAL A 198 4.31 -5.03 1.68
C VAL A 198 3.68 -6.25 1.01
N ALA A 199 2.56 -6.09 0.32
CA ALA A 199 1.91 -7.19 -0.40
C ALA A 199 2.85 -7.80 -1.45
N THR A 200 3.63 -6.96 -2.13
CA THR A 200 4.67 -7.38 -3.09
C THR A 200 5.73 -8.25 -2.42
N ALA A 201 6.20 -7.86 -1.23
CA ALA A 201 7.14 -8.68 -0.48
C ALA A 201 6.55 -10.04 -0.05
N CYS A 202 5.25 -10.11 0.27
CA CYS A 202 4.59 -11.35 0.70
C CYS A 202 4.53 -12.43 -0.40
N VAL A 203 4.54 -12.03 -1.67
CA VAL A 203 4.53 -12.97 -2.81
C VAL A 203 5.93 -13.30 -3.34
N MET A 204 6.97 -12.64 -2.81
CA MET A 204 8.36 -12.87 -3.17
C MET A 204 9.02 -13.85 -2.20
N ARG A 205 9.58 -14.94 -2.73
CA ARG A 205 10.34 -15.91 -1.92
C ARG A 205 11.62 -15.30 -1.37
N GLY A 206 11.96 -15.64 -0.14
CA GLY A 206 13.18 -15.24 0.54
C GLY A 206 13.16 -13.82 1.13
N THR A 207 12.04 -13.09 1.06
CA THR A 207 11.90 -11.83 1.81
C THR A 207 11.69 -12.09 3.30
N VAL A 208 11.78 -11.07 4.14
CA VAL A 208 11.39 -11.18 5.56
C VAL A 208 9.91 -11.52 5.77
N ALA A 209 9.07 -11.38 4.74
CA ALA A 209 7.66 -11.77 4.79
C ALA A 209 7.45 -13.27 4.48
N ASP A 210 8.46 -13.94 3.92
CA ASP A 210 8.42 -15.37 3.61
C ASP A 210 8.31 -16.18 4.92
N GLY A 211 7.37 -17.13 4.96
CA GLY A 211 7.04 -17.89 6.18
C GLY A 211 6.26 -17.13 7.27
N LEU A 212 6.10 -15.81 7.17
CA LEU A 212 5.16 -15.02 7.99
C LEU A 212 3.79 -14.89 7.33
N SER A 213 3.78 -14.67 6.01
CA SER A 213 2.54 -14.45 5.29
C SER A 213 1.79 -15.76 5.03
N ASN A 214 0.46 -15.70 5.09
CA ASN A 214 -0.42 -16.84 4.77
C ASN A 214 -0.78 -16.90 3.28
N VAL A 215 0.01 -16.25 2.41
CA VAL A 215 -0.30 -16.10 0.99
C VAL A 215 0.07 -17.37 0.24
N GLN A 216 -0.92 -18.01 -0.37
CA GLN A 216 -0.70 -18.96 -1.46
C GLN A 216 -0.73 -18.20 -2.78
N ALA A 217 0.45 -17.78 -3.24
CA ALA A 217 0.61 -17.14 -4.53
C ALA A 217 0.11 -18.06 -5.65
N ALA A 218 -0.94 -17.64 -6.36
CA ALA A 218 -1.39 -18.29 -7.57
C ALA A 218 -0.66 -17.67 -8.75
N PHE A 219 0.18 -18.45 -9.43
CA PHE A 219 0.85 -18.03 -10.66
C PHE A 219 -0.18 -17.79 -11.77
N ASP A 220 0.09 -16.82 -12.65
CA ASP A 220 -0.77 -16.44 -13.78
C ASP A 220 -2.22 -16.06 -13.38
N ALA A 221 -2.43 -15.68 -12.13
CA ALA A 221 -3.74 -15.31 -11.59
C ALA A 221 -3.65 -14.06 -10.71
N LYS A 222 -4.79 -13.37 -10.58
CA LYS A 222 -4.97 -12.31 -9.59
C LYS A 222 -5.05 -12.92 -8.20
N SER A 223 -4.25 -12.42 -7.28
CA SER A 223 -4.27 -12.76 -5.86
C SER A 223 -4.61 -11.52 -5.04
N THR A 224 -5.63 -11.61 -4.19
CA THR A 224 -5.95 -10.54 -3.23
C THR A 224 -5.20 -10.78 -1.94
N ILE A 225 -4.33 -9.85 -1.59
CA ILE A 225 -3.47 -9.86 -0.41
C ILE A 225 -4.02 -8.82 0.57
N SER A 226 -4.49 -9.29 1.72
CA SER A 226 -5.00 -8.44 2.80
C SER A 226 -3.88 -8.08 3.77
N VAL A 227 -3.55 -6.78 3.87
CA VAL A 227 -2.47 -6.26 4.71
C VAL A 227 -3.07 -5.59 5.95
N GLU A 228 -2.96 -6.22 7.12
CA GLU A 228 -3.50 -5.66 8.37
C GLU A 228 -2.66 -4.47 8.84
N HIS A 229 -3.34 -3.50 9.43
CA HIS A 229 -2.80 -2.28 10.01
C HIS A 229 -3.62 -1.88 11.25
N PRO A 230 -3.20 -0.87 12.04
CA PRO A 230 -3.85 -0.60 13.34
C PRO A 230 -5.37 -0.37 13.29
N SER A 231 -5.87 0.23 12.20
CA SER A 231 -7.29 0.54 12.03
C SER A 231 -8.09 -0.45 11.15
N GLY A 232 -7.56 -1.65 10.85
CA GLY A 232 -8.23 -2.64 9.98
C GLY A 232 -7.27 -3.32 9.01
N GLU A 233 -7.73 -3.59 7.80
CA GLU A 233 -6.93 -4.18 6.72
C GLU A 233 -7.03 -3.39 5.42
N PHE A 234 -6.02 -3.60 4.58
CA PHE A 234 -5.97 -3.04 3.24
C PHE A 234 -5.77 -4.14 2.20
N SER A 235 -6.80 -4.35 1.38
CA SER A 235 -6.78 -5.31 0.28
C SER A 235 -6.04 -4.79 -0.95
N VAL A 236 -4.99 -5.53 -1.35
CA VAL A 236 -4.18 -5.30 -2.56
C VAL A 236 -4.35 -6.46 -3.52
N VAL A 237 -4.67 -6.19 -4.77
CA VAL A 237 -4.75 -7.18 -5.85
C VAL A 237 -3.42 -7.18 -6.61
N LEU A 238 -2.71 -8.30 -6.55
CA LEU A 238 -1.48 -8.51 -7.30
C LEU A 238 -1.73 -9.50 -8.44
N THR A 239 -1.09 -9.27 -9.57
CA THR A 239 -0.99 -10.27 -10.65
C THR A 239 0.46 -10.72 -10.74
N LEU A 240 0.67 -12.03 -10.73
CA LEU A 240 1.98 -12.65 -10.92
C LEU A 240 2.06 -13.27 -12.32
N ASP A 241 3.22 -13.18 -12.96
CA ASP A 241 3.50 -14.00 -14.14
C ASP A 241 3.87 -15.45 -13.75
N SER A 242 4.10 -16.27 -14.77
CA SER A 242 4.53 -17.67 -14.64
C SER A 242 5.86 -17.86 -13.89
N GLN A 243 6.65 -16.80 -13.75
CA GLN A 243 7.92 -16.76 -13.03
C GLN A 243 7.76 -16.29 -11.58
N GLY A 244 6.55 -15.89 -11.18
CA GLY A 244 6.26 -15.36 -9.85
C GLY A 244 6.61 -13.89 -9.68
N MET A 245 6.86 -13.15 -10.76
CA MET A 245 7.13 -11.72 -10.73
C MET A 245 5.83 -10.93 -10.75
N VAL A 246 5.76 -9.87 -9.93
CA VAL A 246 4.61 -8.96 -9.92
C VAL A 246 4.55 -8.18 -11.22
N THR A 247 3.46 -8.37 -11.98
CA THR A 247 3.20 -7.67 -13.25
C THR A 247 2.19 -6.54 -13.12
N SER A 248 1.33 -6.58 -12.10
CA SER A 248 0.42 -5.50 -11.77
C SER A 248 0.19 -5.39 -10.26
N SER A 249 -0.10 -4.18 -9.79
CA SER A 249 -0.44 -3.91 -8.40
C SER A 249 -1.63 -2.97 -8.34
N ALA A 250 -2.80 -3.52 -8.05
CA ALA A 250 -4.04 -2.78 -7.95
C ALA A 250 -4.52 -2.69 -6.51
N LEU A 251 -5.09 -1.55 -6.14
CA LEU A 251 -5.84 -1.44 -4.88
C LEU A 251 -7.27 -1.90 -5.10
N LEU A 252 -7.84 -2.58 -4.12
CA LEU A 252 -9.28 -2.77 -4.05
C LEU A 252 -9.93 -1.62 -3.29
N ARG A 253 -10.93 -0.98 -3.90
CA ARG A 253 -11.70 0.12 -3.32
C ARG A 253 -13.18 0.03 -3.65
N THR A 254 -13.96 0.86 -3.00
CA THR A 254 -15.39 1.02 -3.28
C THR A 254 -15.73 2.51 -3.34
N ALA A 255 -16.79 2.85 -4.07
CA ALA A 255 -17.39 4.17 -4.09
C ALA A 255 -18.90 4.05 -4.22
N ARG A 256 -19.62 5.12 -3.90
CA ARG A 256 -21.08 5.22 -4.08
C ARG A 256 -21.47 6.65 -4.39
N LEU A 257 -22.41 6.84 -5.31
CA LEU A 257 -23.08 8.13 -5.47
C LEU A 257 -24.01 8.37 -4.28
N ILE A 258 -23.73 9.40 -3.48
CA ILE A 258 -24.53 9.73 -2.29
C ILE A 258 -25.64 10.74 -2.62
N MET A 259 -25.30 11.80 -3.36
CA MET A 259 -26.23 12.87 -3.71
C MET A 259 -25.84 13.49 -5.05
N ARG A 260 -26.86 13.91 -5.82
CA ARG A 260 -26.71 14.71 -7.04
C ARG A 260 -27.62 15.93 -6.94
N GLY A 261 -27.07 17.11 -7.14
CA GLY A 261 -27.82 18.37 -7.03
C GLY A 261 -26.92 19.59 -7.14
N GLU A 262 -27.39 20.71 -6.60
CA GLU A 262 -26.69 21.99 -6.59
C GLU A 262 -26.35 22.39 -5.14
N VAL A 263 -25.16 22.97 -4.96
CA VAL A 263 -24.73 23.52 -3.67
C VAL A 263 -24.97 25.03 -3.69
N MET A 264 -25.81 25.53 -2.78
CA MET A 264 -26.09 26.96 -2.65
C MET A 264 -25.01 27.62 -1.77
N ILE A 265 -24.33 28.63 -2.30
CA ILE A 265 -23.28 29.37 -1.60
C ILE A 265 -23.75 30.80 -1.31
N SER A 266 -23.43 31.32 -0.13
CA SER A 266 -23.71 32.70 0.24
C SER A 266 -22.86 33.67 -0.57
N ASN A 267 -23.48 34.75 -1.07
CA ASN A 267 -22.79 35.83 -1.80
C ASN A 267 -21.71 36.57 -0.97
N TYR A 268 -21.64 36.33 0.34
CA TYR A 268 -20.61 36.89 1.23
C TYR A 268 -19.29 36.09 1.22
N VAL A 269 -19.28 34.86 0.72
CA VAL A 269 -18.06 34.04 0.64
C VAL A 269 -17.33 34.35 -0.66
N GLN A 270 -16.25 35.14 -0.59
CA GLN A 270 -15.32 35.31 -1.71
C GLN A 270 -14.25 34.22 -1.66
N PHE A 271 -14.26 33.31 -2.62
CA PHE A 271 -13.12 32.43 -2.87
C PHE A 271 -12.01 33.28 -3.52
N ARG A 272 -10.90 33.45 -2.83
CA ARG A 272 -9.65 33.97 -3.42
C ARG A 272 -8.89 32.83 -4.09
#